data_AF-A0A7W1D153-F1
#
_entry.id   AF-A0A7W1D153-F1
#
_cell.length_a   1.000
_cell.length_b   1.000
_cell.length_c   1.000
_cell.angle_alpha   90.00
_cell.angle_beta   90.00
_cell.angle_gamma   90.00
#
_symmetry.space_group_name_H-M   'P 1'
#
loop_
_entity.id
_entity.type
_entity.pdbx_description
1 polymer ?
#
loop_
_entity_poly.entity_id
_entity_poly.type
_entity_poly.pdbx_seq_one_letter_code
_entity_poly.pdbx_strand_id
1 'polypeptide(L)'
;GPGKDRTGLVSFFLPDVHPHDLSQLLDEEGVAIRSGHHCAQPLMRRLGVAATARASFYLYNTEEEVDALLTALERARRFFGAFA
;
A
#
# COMPACT_ATOMS: atom_id res chain seq x y z
N GLY A 1 2.82 -13.85 8.25
CA GLY A 1 2.43 -13.27 9.56
C GLY A 1 1.44 -14.20 10.24
N PRO A 2 1.08 -13.98 11.51
CA PRO A 2 0.01 -14.76 12.15
C PRO A 2 -1.29 -14.62 11.34
N GLY A 3 -1.96 -15.74 11.07
CA GLY A 3 -3.17 -15.79 10.26
C GLY A 3 -4.45 -15.42 11.02
N LYS A 4 -4.35 -15.15 12.32
CA LYS A 4 -5.44 -14.76 13.22
C LYS A 4 -5.05 -13.45 13.93
N ASP A 5 -6.05 -12.70 14.37
CA ASP A 5 -5.90 -11.47 15.16
C ASP A 5 -5.12 -10.34 14.44
N ARG A 6 -5.47 -10.08 13.17
CA ARG A 6 -4.90 -8.96 12.40
C ARG A 6 -5.59 -7.65 12.77
N THR A 7 -4.83 -6.56 12.78
CA THR A 7 -5.35 -5.20 12.89
C THR A 7 -5.75 -4.65 11.52
N GLY A 8 -6.47 -3.53 11.50
CA GLY A 8 -6.92 -2.86 10.27
C GLY A 8 -5.80 -2.17 9.51
N LEU A 9 -4.77 -2.90 9.07
CA LEU A 9 -3.74 -2.37 8.17
C LEU A 9 -3.24 -3.43 7.20
N VAL A 10 -2.79 -2.97 6.04
CA VAL A 10 -2.22 -3.80 4.99
C VAL A 10 -0.94 -3.16 4.47
N SER A 11 0.18 -3.86 4.63
CA SER A 11 1.43 -3.56 3.93
C SER A 11 1.49 -4.40 2.66
N PHE A 12 1.74 -3.74 1.52
CA PHE A 12 1.74 -4.33 0.19
C PHE A 12 2.75 -3.62 -0.71
N PHE A 13 3.02 -4.21 -1.87
CA PHE A 13 3.73 -3.55 -2.95
C PHE A 13 3.12 -4.05 -4.26
N LEU A 14 3.14 -3.23 -5.30
CA LEU A 14 2.84 -3.68 -6.65
C LEU A 14 4.16 -4.12 -7.28
N PRO A 15 4.25 -5.33 -7.88
CA PRO A 15 5.40 -5.70 -8.69
C PRO A 15 5.71 -4.60 -9.71
N ASP A 16 7.00 -4.32 -9.90
CA ASP A 16 7.50 -3.35 -10.88
C ASP A 16 7.11 -1.88 -10.64
N VAL A 17 6.47 -1.56 -9.51
CA VAL A 17 6.16 -0.20 -9.10
C VAL A 17 6.89 0.13 -7.80
N HIS A 18 7.71 1.19 -7.82
CA HIS A 18 8.38 1.63 -6.61
C HIS A 18 7.35 2.18 -5.61
N PRO A 19 7.38 1.80 -4.32
CA PRO A 19 6.36 2.23 -3.35
C PRO A 19 6.19 3.74 -3.18
N HIS A 20 7.25 4.53 -3.41
CA HIS A 20 7.15 5.99 -3.39
C HIS A 20 6.32 6.54 -4.56
N ASP A 21 6.50 6.01 -5.77
CA ASP A 21 5.76 6.43 -6.96
C ASP A 21 4.28 6.07 -6.82
N LEU A 22 4.00 4.88 -6.28
CA LEU A 22 2.64 4.46 -5.95
C LEU A 22 1.98 5.40 -4.95
N SER A 23 2.70 5.77 -3.88
CA SER A 23 2.20 6.69 -2.86
C SER A 23 1.90 8.07 -3.40
N GLN A 24 2.71 8.56 -4.35
CA GLN A 24 2.50 9.85 -5.00
C GLN A 24 1.27 9.83 -5.91
N LEU A 25 1.12 8.78 -6.72
CA LEU A 25 -0.05 8.65 -7.60
C LEU A 25 -1.36 8.49 -6.82
N LEU A 26 -1.34 7.74 -5.71
CA LEU A 26 -2.54 7.62 -4.86
C LEU A 26 -2.90 8.94 -4.18
N ASP A 27 -1.91 9.76 -3.81
CA ASP A 27 -2.13 11.11 -3.27
C ASP A 27 -2.85 12.02 -4.28
N GLU A 28 -2.47 11.96 -5.57
CA GLU A 28 -3.15 12.67 -6.66
C GLU A 28 -4.61 12.23 -6.85
N GLU A 29 -4.92 10.97 -6.50
CA GLU A 29 -6.28 10.40 -6.49
C GLU A 29 -7.04 10.68 -5.18
N GLY A 30 -6.46 11.47 -4.25
CA GLY A 30 -7.05 11.81 -2.96
C GLY A 30 -6.94 10.70 -1.90
N VAL A 31 -6.10 9.68 -2.12
CA VAL A 31 -5.92 8.54 -1.23
C VAL A 31 -4.56 8.59 -0.53
N ALA A 32 -4.57 8.93 0.76
CA ALA A 32 -3.34 9.00 1.55
C ALA A 32 -2.87 7.62 2.03
N ILE A 33 -1.71 7.18 1.56
CA ILE A 33 -0.99 6.01 2.07
C ILE A 33 0.44 6.37 2.48
N ARG A 34 1.13 5.46 3.18
CA ARG A 34 2.55 5.63 3.52
C ARG A 34 3.42 4.67 2.72
N SER A 35 4.55 5.15 2.23
CA SER A 35 5.61 4.34 1.62
C SER A 35 6.89 4.34 2.48
N GLY A 36 7.76 3.35 2.27
CA GLY A 36 9.08 3.24 2.89
C GLY A 36 9.15 2.14 3.95
N HIS A 37 10.10 2.24 4.89
CA HIS A 37 10.37 1.15 5.83
C HIS A 37 9.37 1.00 6.99
N HIS A 38 8.51 2.01 7.19
CA HIS A 38 7.60 2.10 8.35
C HIS A 38 8.31 1.90 9.71
N CYS A 39 9.55 2.41 9.83
CA CYS A 39 10.44 2.20 10.97
C CYS A 39 10.77 0.72 11.27
N ALA A 40 10.60 -0.18 10.29
CA ALA A 40 10.77 -1.64 10.43
C ALA A 40 11.83 -2.21 9.46
N GLN A 41 12.92 -1.47 9.20
CA GLN A 41 13.96 -1.86 8.25
C GLN A 41 14.54 -3.29 8.47
N PRO A 42 14.74 -3.80 9.70
CA PRO A 42 15.16 -5.19 9.90
C PRO A 42 14.17 -6.23 9.37
N LEU A 43 12.86 -5.97 9.50
CA LEU A 43 11.82 -6.85 8.95
C LEU A 43 11.85 -6.85 7.43
N MET A 44 12.03 -5.69 6.81
CA MET A 44 12.15 -5.57 5.36
C MET A 44 13.33 -6.36 4.80
N ARG A 45 14.50 -6.25 5.45
CA ARG A 45 15.68 -7.10 5.13
C ARG A 45 15.36 -8.58 5.21
N ARG A 46 14.64 -9.02 6.25
CA ARG A 46 14.21 -10.43 6.40
C ARG A 46 13.23 -10.87 5.32
N LEU A 47 12.37 -9.97 4.85
CA LEU A 47 11.38 -10.22 3.80
C LEU A 47 11.95 -10.05 2.37
N GLY A 48 13.19 -9.58 2.23
CA GLY A 48 13.84 -9.36 0.93
C GLY A 48 13.24 -8.21 0.12
N VAL A 49 12.55 -7.27 0.76
CA VAL A 49 11.95 -6.10 0.10
C VAL A 49 12.67 -4.82 0.53
N ALA A 50 12.84 -3.88 -0.40
CA ALA A 50 13.49 -2.60 -0.11
C ALA A 50 12.53 -1.65 0.64
N ALA A 51 11.26 -1.60 0.22
CA ALA A 51 10.23 -0.77 0.81
C ALA A 51 8.84 -1.40 0.56
N THR A 52 7.82 -0.93 1.27
CA THR A 52 6.41 -1.27 1.01
C THR A 52 5.55 0.00 1.00
N ALA A 53 4.38 -0.10 0.40
CA ALA A 53 3.24 0.76 0.65
C ALA A 53 2.43 0.20 1.83
N ARG A 54 1.73 1.08 2.56
CA ARG A 54 0.86 0.68 3.67
C ARG A 54 -0.38 1.56 3.75
N ALA A 55 -1.54 0.92 3.66
CA ALA A 55 -2.82 1.49 4.04
C ALA A 55 -3.12 1.07 5.49
N SER A 56 -3.44 2.03 6.35
CA SER A 56 -3.72 1.79 7.78
C SER A 56 -5.03 2.48 8.13
N PHE A 57 -5.98 1.70 8.63
CA PHE A 57 -7.34 2.10 8.93
C PHE A 57 -7.56 2.22 10.43
N TYR A 58 -8.57 2.98 10.81
CA TYR A 58 -9.00 3.19 12.17
C TYR A 58 -10.52 3.28 12.29
N LEU A 59 -11.02 3.55 13.49
CA LEU A 59 -12.46 3.55 13.82
C LEU A 59 -13.33 4.46 12.96
N TYR A 60 -12.73 5.48 12.34
CA TYR A 60 -13.42 6.46 11.52
C TYR A 60 -13.44 6.11 10.04
N ASN A 61 -12.69 5.08 9.61
CA ASN A 61 -12.65 4.70 8.20
C ASN A 61 -13.87 3.89 7.81
N THR A 62 -14.31 4.03 6.56
CA THR A 62 -15.49 3.36 6.02
C THR A 62 -15.14 2.37 4.90
N GLU A 63 -16.09 1.51 4.55
CA GLU A 63 -15.92 0.57 3.43
C GLU A 63 -15.80 1.31 2.09
N GLU A 64 -16.48 2.46 1.94
CA GLU A 64 -16.38 3.30 0.74
C GLU A 64 -14.97 3.89 0.55
N GLU A 65 -14.25 4.19 1.63
CA GLU A 65 -12.85 4.61 1.56
C GLU A 65 -11.93 3.46 1.14
N VAL A 66 -12.26 2.22 1.52
CA VAL A 66 -11.57 1.03 1.02
C VAL A 66 -11.81 0.86 -0.49
N ASP A 67 -13.05 1.06 -0.96
CA ASP A 67 -13.38 1.01 -2.38
C ASP A 67 -12.66 2.12 -3.18
N ALA A 68 -12.54 3.32 -2.62
CA ALA A 68 -11.75 4.41 -3.20
C ALA A 68 -10.26 4.03 -3.33
N LEU A 69 -9.67 3.44 -2.27
CA LEU A 69 -8.31 2.91 -2.31
C LEU A 69 -8.15 1.85 -3.41
N LEU A 70 -9.08 0.89 -3.52
CA LEU A 70 -9.01 -0.16 -4.54
C LEU A 70 -9.11 0.43 -5.95
N THR A 71 -9.99 1.40 -6.15
CA THR A 71 -10.13 2.11 -7.43
C THR A 71 -8.85 2.83 -7.82
N ALA A 72 -8.21 3.54 -6.87
CA ALA A 72 -6.94 4.24 -7.11
C ALA A 72 -5.80 3.25 -7.38
N LEU A 73 -5.75 2.12 -6.68
CA LEU A 73 -4.76 1.06 -6.94
C LEU A 73 -4.92 0.44 -8.33
N GLU A 74 -6.16 0.27 -8.81
CA GLU A 74 -6.39 -0.23 -10.15
C GLU A 74 -5.99 0.79 -11.23
N ARG A 75 -6.19 2.08 -11.00
CA ARG A 75 -5.65 3.13 -11.87
C ARG A 75 -4.13 3.13 -11.88
N ALA A 76 -3.50 3.04 -10.70
CA ALA A 76 -2.05 2.97 -10.58
C ALA A 76 -1.47 1.78 -11.34
N ARG A 77 -2.11 0.62 -11.21
CA ARG A 77 -1.76 -0.59 -11.96
C ARG A 77 -1.77 -0.36 -13.47
N ARG A 78 -2.81 0.30 -14.00
CA ARG A 78 -2.92 0.61 -15.44
C ARG A 78 -1.89 1.65 -15.87
N PHE A 79 -1.64 2.66 -15.04
CA PHE A 79 -0.69 3.74 -15.31
C PHE A 79 0.74 3.23 -15.44
N PHE A 80 1.20 2.40 -14.50
CA PHE A 80 2.55 1.84 -14.51
C PHE A 80 2.70 0.63 -15.44
N GLY A 81 1.63 0.20 -16.12
CA GLY A 81 1.68 -0.98 -16.98
C GLY A 81 1.95 -2.29 -16.22
N ALA A 82 1.61 -2.33 -14.93
CA ALA A 82 1.82 -3.51 -14.08
C ALA A 82 0.79 -4.59 -14.43
N PHE A 83 1.02 -5.27 -15.57
CA PHE A 83 0.71 -6.68 -15.89
C PHE A 83 1.18 -6.99 -17.32
N ALA A 84 2.34 -7.65 -17.42
CA ALA A 84 2.69 -8.67 -18.42
C ALA A 84 3.48 -9.77 -17.69
#